data_AF-A0A0W0YAJ3-F1
#
_entry.id   AF-A0A0W0YAJ3-F1
#
_cell.length_a   1.000
_cell.length_b   1.000
_cell.length_c   1.000
_cell.angle_alpha   90.00
_cell.angle_beta   90.00
_cell.angle_gamma   90.00
#
_symmetry.space_group_name_H-M   'P 1'
#
loop_
_entity.id
_entity.type
_entity.pdbx_description
1 polymer ?
#
loop_
_entity_poly.entity_id
_entity_poly.type
_entity_poly.pdbx_seq_one_letter_code
_entity_poly.pdbx_strand_id
1 'polypeptide(L)'
;MTFSSLKGPAIVLTMIFSLTVYADAQQQSGDFQTICTDAWMKKADKAKDKVDYKNFGEKYCSCAAKQPLDNDAAVKKAIQLCMSRTLLHDAMDSLEDEITLNKAKESDINDYCLDRWNVVLPQQTEDDKKLINAYCQCAQPKLMDLIKQSDNMTDNEYEAGIDKVADNCVENSLATKPTPTQ
;
A
#
# COMPACT_ATOMS: atom_id res chain seq x y z
N MET A 1 63.38 -47.53 35.94
CA MET A 1 64.01 -46.21 35.79
C MET A 1 62.93 -45.22 35.47
N THR A 2 62.72 -44.29 36.40
CA THR A 2 61.84 -43.12 36.34
C THR A 2 62.30 -42.11 35.30
N PHE A 3 61.36 -41.49 34.58
CA PHE A 3 61.31 -40.03 34.43
C PHE A 3 59.85 -39.59 34.24
N SER A 4 59.40 -38.75 35.17
CA SER A 4 58.16 -37.98 35.12
C SER A 4 58.38 -36.68 34.37
N SER A 5 57.35 -36.17 33.71
CA SER A 5 57.17 -34.73 33.46
C SER A 5 55.68 -34.41 33.45
N LEU A 6 55.24 -33.71 34.50
CA LEU A 6 53.97 -32.99 34.60
C LEU A 6 54.02 -31.70 33.75
N LYS A 7 52.86 -31.29 33.23
CA LYS A 7 52.35 -29.92 32.92
C LYS A 7 51.43 -30.05 31.70
N GLY A 8 50.14 -29.71 31.65
CA GLY A 8 49.12 -29.13 32.52
C GLY A 8 47.83 -29.10 31.64
N PRO A 9 46.62 -28.90 32.19
CA PRO A 9 45.40 -28.93 31.38
C PRO A 9 45.26 -27.64 30.55
N ALA A 10 45.29 -27.76 29.22
CA ALA A 10 44.94 -26.67 28.32
C ALA A 10 43.41 -26.58 28.23
N ILE A 11 42.83 -25.69 29.04
CA ILE A 11 41.45 -25.23 28.86
C ILE A 11 41.45 -24.32 27.62
N VAL A 12 40.95 -24.83 26.50
CA VAL A 12 40.62 -24.01 25.33
C VAL A 12 39.23 -23.42 25.57
N LEU A 13 39.20 -22.26 26.20
CA LEU A 13 38.03 -21.38 26.21
C LEU A 13 38.19 -20.37 25.06
N THR A 14 37.07 -19.79 24.62
CA THR A 14 36.94 -18.62 23.72
C THR A 14 37.24 -18.87 22.22
N MET A 15 36.41 -18.54 21.24
CA MET A 15 35.16 -17.75 21.18
C MET A 15 34.25 -18.37 20.11
N ILE A 16 32.98 -18.62 20.46
CA ILE A 16 31.92 -18.78 19.48
C ILE A 16 31.64 -17.35 18.97
N PHE A 17 32.25 -16.96 17.85
CA PHE A 17 31.78 -15.80 17.09
C PHE A 17 30.45 -16.19 16.47
N SER A 18 29.39 -16.12 17.27
CA SER A 18 28.03 -15.99 16.77
C SER A 18 28.01 -14.69 15.99
N LEU A 19 28.09 -14.77 14.66
CA LEU A 19 27.67 -13.69 13.78
C LEU A 19 26.15 -13.59 13.93
N THR A 20 25.69 -13.02 15.05
CA THR A 20 24.41 -12.35 15.09
C THR A 20 24.57 -11.17 14.15
N VAL A 21 24.17 -11.39 12.90
CA VAL A 21 23.82 -10.30 11.99
C VAL A 21 22.62 -9.62 12.66
N TYR A 22 22.90 -8.74 13.62
CA TYR A 22 22.06 -7.60 13.82
C TYR A 22 22.15 -6.89 12.48
N ALA A 23 21.08 -7.00 11.69
CA ALA A 23 20.82 -5.96 10.71
C ALA A 23 20.99 -4.65 11.47
N ASP A 24 21.98 -3.86 11.08
CA ASP A 24 22.11 -2.49 11.53
C ASP A 24 20.73 -1.89 11.35
N ALA A 25 20.01 -1.71 12.46
CA ALA A 25 18.93 -0.78 12.51
C ALA A 25 19.63 0.56 12.33
N GLN A 26 19.87 0.94 11.07
CA GLN A 26 19.99 2.34 10.74
C GLN A 26 18.75 2.95 11.34
N GLN A 27 18.98 3.65 12.44
CA GLN A 27 18.00 4.35 13.22
C GLN A 27 17.45 5.44 12.30
N GLN A 28 16.50 5.06 11.43
CA GLN A 28 15.67 5.98 10.70
C GLN A 28 14.77 6.62 11.76
N SER A 29 15.29 7.66 12.40
CA SER A 29 14.57 8.49 13.36
C SER A 29 13.56 9.33 12.58
N GLY A 30 12.41 8.73 12.30
CA GLY A 30 11.24 9.39 11.73
C GLY A 30 9.99 8.70 12.25
N ASP A 31 8.87 9.42 12.30
CA ASP A 31 7.58 8.75 12.49
C ASP A 31 7.33 7.77 11.31
N PHE A 32 6.48 6.76 11.53
CA PHE A 32 6.21 5.72 10.52
C PHE A 32 5.78 6.32 9.18
N GLN A 33 4.99 7.40 9.21
CA GLN A 33 4.50 8.07 8.02
C GLN A 33 5.66 8.61 7.18
N THR A 34 6.64 9.29 7.81
CA THR A 34 7.85 9.78 7.12
C THR A 34 8.63 8.63 6.48
N ILE A 35 8.88 7.54 7.22
CA ILE A 35 9.61 6.38 6.71
C ILE A 35 8.87 5.75 5.52
N CYS A 36 7.55 5.64 5.61
CA CYS A 36 6.69 5.11 4.56
C CYS A 36 6.76 5.98 3.29
N THR A 37 6.61 7.30 3.43
CA THR A 37 6.64 8.22 2.28
C THR A 37 8.02 8.26 1.64
N ASP A 38 9.10 8.27 2.42
CA ASP A 38 10.47 8.17 1.90
C ASP A 38 10.69 6.88 1.12
N ALA A 39 10.17 5.76 1.63
CA ALA A 39 10.24 4.47 0.94
C ALA A 39 9.43 4.46 -0.36
N TRP A 40 8.24 5.08 -0.37
CA TRP A 40 7.41 5.26 -1.56
C TRP A 40 8.16 6.05 -2.65
N MET A 41 8.79 7.17 -2.26
CA MET A 41 9.47 8.07 -3.19
C MET A 41 10.72 7.46 -3.85
N LYS A 42 11.26 6.34 -3.37
CA LYS A 42 12.34 5.59 -4.04
C LYS A 42 11.98 5.14 -5.47
N LYS A 43 10.69 5.06 -5.80
CA LYS A 43 10.21 4.68 -7.14
C LYS A 43 9.68 5.86 -7.96
N ALA A 44 9.74 7.09 -7.44
CA ALA A 44 9.14 8.26 -8.06
C ALA A 44 9.74 8.61 -9.44
N ASP A 45 11.00 8.24 -9.71
CA ASP A 45 11.61 8.45 -11.04
C ASP A 45 10.94 7.66 -12.17
N LYS A 46 10.16 6.62 -11.83
CA LYS A 46 9.37 5.86 -12.79
C LYS A 46 7.98 6.43 -13.00
N ALA A 47 7.53 7.35 -12.14
CA ALA A 47 6.23 7.98 -12.26
C ALA A 47 6.29 9.09 -13.32
N LYS A 48 5.27 9.15 -14.18
CA LYS A 48 5.13 10.22 -15.18
C LYS A 48 4.85 11.56 -14.50
N ASP A 49 4.00 11.55 -13.48
CA ASP A 49 3.70 12.70 -12.63
C ASP A 49 4.25 12.46 -11.22
N LYS A 50 5.34 13.15 -10.87
CA LYS A 50 5.98 13.00 -9.55
C LYS A 50 5.22 13.69 -8.43
N VAL A 51 4.42 14.71 -8.75
CA VAL A 51 3.66 15.47 -7.75
C VAL A 51 2.48 14.61 -7.31
N ASP A 52 1.69 14.11 -8.26
CA ASP A 52 0.57 13.21 -7.97
C ASP A 52 1.06 11.92 -7.32
N TYR A 53 2.17 11.35 -7.78
CA TYR A 53 2.76 10.18 -7.15
C TYR A 53 3.14 10.43 -5.68
N LYS A 54 3.72 11.59 -5.36
CA LYS A 54 4.06 11.97 -3.99
C LYS A 54 2.82 12.18 -3.13
N ASN A 55 1.84 12.93 -3.63
CA ASN A 55 0.59 13.22 -2.92
C ASN A 55 -0.16 11.93 -2.60
N PHE A 56 -0.27 11.02 -3.56
CA PHE A 56 -0.82 9.69 -3.33
C PHE A 56 -0.06 8.95 -2.22
N GLY A 57 1.27 8.94 -2.31
CA GLY A 57 2.13 8.27 -1.33
C GLY A 57 1.93 8.81 0.10
N GLU A 58 1.75 10.12 0.26
CA GLU A 58 1.47 10.75 1.54
C GLU A 58 0.10 10.33 2.10
N LYS A 59 -0.95 10.34 1.27
CA LYS A 59 -2.29 9.89 1.67
C LYS A 59 -2.29 8.40 2.04
N TYR A 60 -1.68 7.54 1.22
CA TYR A 60 -1.50 6.12 1.49
C TYR A 60 -0.76 5.86 2.82
N CYS A 61 0.36 6.55 3.04
CA CYS A 61 1.17 6.38 4.25
C CYS A 61 0.47 6.92 5.50
N SER A 62 -0.31 8.00 5.38
CA SER A 62 -1.18 8.50 6.45
C SER A 62 -2.27 7.49 6.83
N CYS A 63 -2.87 6.82 5.85
CA CYS A 63 -3.78 5.70 6.12
C CYS A 63 -3.07 4.55 6.83
N ALA A 64 -1.92 4.12 6.30
CA ALA A 64 -1.17 2.98 6.84
C ALA A 64 -0.70 3.22 8.28
N ALA A 65 -0.33 4.47 8.62
CA ALA A 65 0.08 4.86 9.97
C ALA A 65 -1.03 4.66 11.03
N LYS A 66 -2.30 4.57 10.60
CA LYS A 66 -3.47 4.37 11.47
C LYS A 66 -3.88 2.89 11.58
N GLN A 67 -3.24 2.00 10.82
CA GLN A 67 -3.58 0.58 10.81
C GLN A 67 -2.77 -0.22 11.85
N PRO A 68 -3.29 -1.37 12.31
CA PRO A 68 -2.47 -2.36 13.02
C PRO A 68 -1.40 -2.93 12.09
N LEU A 69 -0.14 -2.91 12.51
CA LEU A 69 1.03 -3.39 11.74
C LEU A 69 1.85 -4.42 12.54
N ASP A 70 1.21 -5.10 13.49
CA ASP A 70 1.82 -5.99 14.48
C ASP A 70 2.23 -7.36 13.92
N ASN A 71 1.71 -7.75 12.75
CA ASN A 71 2.02 -9.01 12.09
C ASN A 71 1.82 -8.95 10.57
N ASP A 72 2.37 -9.93 9.84
CA ASP A 72 2.31 -9.98 8.37
C ASP A 72 0.89 -9.94 7.78
N ALA A 73 -0.09 -10.54 8.46
CA ALA A 73 -1.48 -10.53 7.99
C ALA A 73 -2.10 -9.14 8.15
N ALA A 74 -1.85 -8.49 9.28
CA ALA A 74 -2.27 -7.12 9.55
C ALA A 74 -1.63 -6.14 8.55
N VAL A 75 -0.32 -6.30 8.27
CA VAL A 75 0.40 -5.51 7.26
C VAL A 75 -0.20 -5.70 5.87
N LYS A 76 -0.44 -6.94 5.43
CA LYS A 76 -1.06 -7.21 4.12
C LYS A 76 -2.44 -6.57 4.00
N LYS A 77 -3.26 -6.69 5.07
CA LYS A 77 -4.58 -6.06 5.12
C LYS A 77 -4.47 -4.53 5.04
N ALA A 78 -3.54 -3.93 5.80
CA ALA A 78 -3.30 -2.49 5.79
C ALA A 78 -2.90 -2.00 4.38
N ILE A 79 -2.01 -2.73 3.70
CA ILE A 79 -1.60 -2.40 2.32
C ILE A 79 -2.82 -2.41 1.39
N GLN A 80 -3.63 -3.47 1.42
CA GLN A 80 -4.80 -3.61 0.54
C GLN A 80 -5.84 -2.51 0.81
N LEU A 81 -6.19 -2.32 2.09
CA LEU A 81 -7.17 -1.34 2.51
C LEU A 81 -6.73 0.08 2.16
N CYS A 82 -5.51 0.47 2.53
CA CYS A 82 -5.04 1.84 2.31
C CYS A 82 -4.79 2.14 0.85
N MET A 83 -4.27 1.19 0.07
CA MET A 83 -4.14 1.37 -1.38
C MET A 83 -5.51 1.60 -2.01
N SER A 84 -6.47 0.71 -1.72
CA SER A 84 -7.79 0.75 -2.32
C SER A 84 -8.56 2.03 -1.98
N ARG A 85 -8.56 2.45 -0.71
CA ARG A 85 -9.23 3.67 -0.27
C ARG A 85 -8.59 4.90 -0.88
N THR A 86 -7.26 5.01 -0.83
CA THR A 86 -6.54 6.17 -1.40
C THR A 86 -6.81 6.33 -2.89
N LEU A 87 -6.88 5.21 -3.64
CA LEU A 87 -7.18 5.24 -5.08
C LEU A 87 -8.56 5.81 -5.39
N LEU A 88 -9.61 5.37 -4.69
CA LEU A 88 -10.94 5.89 -4.98
C LEU A 88 -11.09 7.33 -4.51
N HIS A 89 -10.54 7.69 -3.35
CA HIS A 89 -10.54 9.09 -2.92
C HIS A 89 -9.84 9.99 -3.92
N ASP A 90 -8.62 9.65 -4.35
CA ASP A 90 -7.90 10.45 -5.34
C ASP A 90 -8.63 10.51 -6.69
N ALA A 91 -9.29 9.42 -7.11
CA ALA A 91 -10.08 9.41 -8.34
C ALA A 91 -11.31 10.32 -8.23
N MET A 92 -12.01 10.29 -7.11
CA MET A 92 -13.22 11.09 -6.88
C MET A 92 -12.91 12.57 -6.65
N ASP A 93 -11.83 12.90 -5.92
CA ASP A 93 -11.31 14.27 -5.77
C ASP A 93 -11.04 14.87 -7.16
N SER A 94 -10.34 14.12 -8.02
CA SER A 94 -9.98 14.57 -9.35
C SER A 94 -11.18 14.75 -10.28
N LEU A 95 -12.16 13.85 -10.16
CA LEU A 95 -13.40 13.92 -10.91
C LEU A 95 -14.22 15.16 -10.50
N GLU A 96 -14.29 15.47 -9.21
CA GLU A 96 -14.95 16.69 -8.72
C GLU A 96 -14.24 17.96 -9.22
N ASP A 97 -12.91 17.99 -9.10
CA ASP A 97 -12.10 19.14 -9.51
C ASP A 97 -12.19 19.43 -11.02
N GLU A 98 -12.25 18.40 -11.87
CA GLU A 98 -12.19 18.54 -13.33
C GLU A 98 -13.56 18.57 -14.02
N ILE A 99 -14.53 17.78 -13.55
CA ILE A 99 -15.85 17.61 -14.20
C ILE A 99 -17.01 18.10 -13.32
N THR A 100 -16.83 18.08 -11.99
CA THR A 100 -17.88 18.17 -10.98
C THR A 100 -18.76 16.91 -10.93
N LEU A 101 -19.01 16.38 -9.73
CA LEU A 101 -19.73 15.14 -9.47
C LEU A 101 -21.12 15.12 -10.13
N ASN A 102 -21.83 16.24 -10.11
CA ASN A 102 -23.18 16.34 -10.70
C ASN A 102 -23.24 16.22 -12.23
N LYS A 103 -22.08 16.30 -12.92
CA LYS A 103 -21.95 16.12 -14.37
C LYS A 103 -21.22 14.84 -14.74
N ALA A 104 -20.66 14.14 -13.76
CA ALA A 104 -19.90 12.92 -13.98
C ALA A 104 -20.77 11.83 -14.63
N LYS A 105 -20.16 11.11 -15.58
CA LYS A 105 -20.73 9.93 -16.21
C LYS A 105 -19.99 8.69 -15.72
N GLU A 106 -20.59 7.54 -15.99
CA GLU A 106 -20.01 6.24 -15.66
C GLU A 106 -18.63 6.03 -16.31
N SER A 107 -18.46 6.50 -17.55
CA SER A 107 -17.17 6.47 -18.26
C SER A 107 -16.12 7.26 -17.50
N ASP A 108 -16.48 8.44 -16.99
CA ASP A 108 -15.54 9.34 -16.33
C ASP A 108 -15.00 8.68 -15.06
N ILE A 109 -15.87 8.10 -14.23
CA ILE A 109 -15.47 7.38 -13.01
C ILE A 109 -14.48 6.24 -13.33
N ASN A 110 -14.77 5.47 -14.39
CA ASN A 110 -13.88 4.40 -14.79
C ASN A 110 -12.53 4.93 -15.27
N ASP A 111 -12.52 5.99 -16.06
CA ASP A 111 -11.29 6.60 -16.59
C ASP A 111 -10.41 7.17 -15.47
N TYR A 112 -10.97 7.93 -14.52
CA TYR A 112 -10.22 8.43 -13.36
C TYR A 112 -9.72 7.29 -12.46
N CYS A 113 -10.50 6.23 -12.26
CA CYS A 113 -10.04 5.05 -11.51
C CYS A 113 -8.80 4.42 -12.15
N LEU A 114 -8.84 4.18 -13.47
CA LEU A 114 -7.72 3.61 -14.22
C LEU A 114 -6.51 4.54 -14.24
N ASP A 115 -6.72 5.85 -14.40
CA ASP A 115 -5.65 6.83 -14.42
C ASP A 115 -4.90 6.91 -13.09
N ARG A 116 -5.60 6.84 -11.95
CA ARG A 116 -4.93 6.80 -10.64
C ARG A 116 -4.10 5.53 -10.45
N TRP A 117 -4.53 4.39 -10.98
CA TRP A 117 -3.68 3.19 -11.04
C TRP A 117 -2.45 3.37 -11.94
N ASN A 118 -2.57 4.09 -13.06
CA ASN A 118 -1.43 4.39 -13.95
C ASN A 118 -0.41 5.30 -13.28
N VAL A 119 -0.84 6.19 -12.37
CA VAL A 119 0.07 7.03 -11.58
C VAL A 119 0.89 6.18 -10.60
N VAL A 120 0.23 5.31 -9.83
CA VAL A 120 0.90 4.59 -8.72
C VAL A 120 1.61 3.32 -9.15
N LEU A 121 1.18 2.73 -10.27
CA LEU A 121 1.78 1.55 -10.87
C LEU A 121 2.09 1.82 -12.36
N PRO A 122 3.14 2.59 -12.67
CA PRO A 122 3.44 3.01 -14.05
C PRO A 122 3.90 1.87 -14.97
N GLN A 123 4.27 0.72 -14.40
CA GLN A 123 4.69 -0.48 -15.15
C GLN A 123 3.76 -1.64 -14.78
N GLN A 124 2.62 -1.72 -15.45
CA GLN A 124 1.61 -2.76 -15.23
C GLN A 124 1.85 -3.97 -16.14
N THR A 125 1.83 -5.16 -15.55
CA THR A 125 1.73 -6.42 -16.30
C THR A 125 0.30 -6.63 -16.80
N GLU A 126 0.09 -7.60 -17.69
CA GLU A 126 -1.26 -7.95 -18.15
C GLU A 126 -2.16 -8.47 -17.03
N ASP A 127 -1.59 -9.12 -16.02
CA ASP A 127 -2.37 -9.56 -14.86
C ASP A 127 -2.72 -8.39 -13.94
N ASP A 128 -1.81 -7.43 -13.76
CA ASP A 128 -2.13 -6.18 -13.04
C ASP A 128 -3.30 -5.45 -13.71
N LYS A 129 -3.25 -5.29 -15.04
CA LYS A 129 -4.33 -4.64 -15.81
C LYS A 129 -5.68 -5.35 -15.62
N LYS A 130 -5.72 -6.69 -15.61
CA LYS A 130 -6.96 -7.43 -15.37
C LYS A 130 -7.53 -7.16 -13.98
N LEU A 131 -6.68 -7.19 -12.95
CA LEU A 131 -7.11 -6.96 -11.56
C LEU A 131 -7.57 -5.51 -11.37
N ILE A 132 -6.85 -4.55 -11.94
CA ILE A 132 -7.20 -3.12 -11.95
C ILE A 132 -8.52 -2.89 -12.66
N ASN A 133 -8.72 -3.45 -13.86
CA ASN A 133 -9.97 -3.34 -14.58
C ASN A 133 -11.14 -3.94 -13.80
N ALA A 134 -10.96 -5.13 -13.20
CA ALA A 134 -11.98 -5.76 -12.37
C ALA A 134 -12.32 -4.90 -11.14
N TYR A 135 -11.32 -4.28 -10.53
CA TYR A 135 -11.51 -3.35 -9.41
C TYR A 135 -12.32 -2.12 -9.82
N CYS A 136 -11.91 -1.43 -10.90
CA CYS A 136 -12.61 -0.23 -11.37
C CYS A 136 -14.03 -0.55 -11.85
N GLN A 137 -14.25 -1.68 -12.53
CA GLN A 137 -15.58 -2.17 -12.90
C GLN A 137 -16.47 -2.47 -11.68
N CYS A 138 -15.87 -2.95 -10.58
CA CYS A 138 -16.62 -3.12 -9.33
C CYS A 138 -17.01 -1.78 -8.70
N ALA A 139 -16.09 -0.82 -8.69
CA ALA A 139 -16.25 0.47 -8.01
C ALA A 139 -17.22 1.40 -8.77
N GLN A 140 -17.10 1.46 -10.09
CA GLN A 140 -17.81 2.40 -10.96
C GLN A 140 -19.32 2.52 -10.70
N PRO A 141 -20.13 1.45 -10.72
CA PRO A 141 -21.56 1.58 -10.48
C PRO A 141 -21.89 2.02 -9.04
N LYS A 142 -21.07 1.62 -8.06
CA LYS A 142 -21.28 1.97 -6.65
C LYS A 142 -20.93 3.42 -6.36
N LEU A 143 -19.86 3.93 -6.97
CA LEU A 143 -19.49 5.34 -6.92
C LEU A 143 -20.54 6.19 -7.63
N MET A 144 -21.04 5.74 -8.79
CA MET A 144 -22.13 6.44 -9.48
C MET A 144 -23.39 6.55 -8.61
N ASP A 145 -23.75 5.49 -7.90
CA ASP A 145 -24.88 5.52 -6.97
C ASP A 145 -24.61 6.37 -5.73
N LEU A 146 -23.37 6.45 -5.26
CA LEU A 146 -22.95 7.36 -4.18
C LEU A 146 -23.05 8.82 -4.62
N ILE A 147 -22.56 9.16 -5.81
CA ILE A 147 -22.66 10.50 -6.41
C ILE A 147 -24.11 10.96 -6.51
N LYS A 148 -25.04 10.10 -6.96
CA LYS A 148 -26.47 10.46 -7.03
C LYS A 148 -27.08 10.83 -5.67
N GLN A 149 -26.44 10.42 -4.57
CA GLN A 149 -26.91 10.67 -3.21
C GLN A 149 -26.10 11.76 -2.49
N SER A 150 -25.02 12.27 -3.10
CA SER A 150 -24.06 13.17 -2.43
C SER A 150 -24.72 14.45 -1.91
N ASP A 151 -25.70 15.00 -2.64
CA ASP A 151 -26.42 16.21 -2.23
C ASP A 151 -27.18 16.07 -0.90
N ASN A 152 -27.39 14.84 -0.41
CA ASN A 152 -28.05 14.54 0.86
C ASN A 152 -27.07 14.02 1.92
N MET A 153 -25.76 14.10 1.67
CA MET A 153 -24.70 13.62 2.56
C MET A 153 -23.86 14.81 3.04
N THR A 154 -23.33 14.70 4.25
CA THR A 154 -22.19 15.52 4.65
C THR A 154 -20.92 15.02 3.97
N ASP A 155 -19.89 15.88 3.88
CA ASP A 155 -18.58 15.51 3.34
C ASP A 155 -18.05 14.23 4.01
N ASN A 156 -18.14 14.14 5.34
CA ASN A 156 -17.68 12.95 6.07
C ASN A 156 -18.47 11.67 5.72
N GLU A 157 -19.77 11.77 5.46
CA GLU A 157 -20.60 10.63 5.04
C GLU A 157 -20.26 10.19 3.62
N TYR A 158 -19.97 11.16 2.74
CA TYR A 158 -19.53 10.91 1.38
C TYR A 158 -18.17 10.20 1.36
N GLU A 159 -17.19 10.73 2.11
CA GLU A 159 -15.86 10.14 2.27
C GLU A 159 -15.94 8.70 2.83
N ALA A 160 -16.77 8.48 3.85
CA ALA A 160 -17.01 7.15 4.41
C ALA A 160 -17.72 6.22 3.39
N GLY A 161 -18.54 6.79 2.52
CA GLY A 161 -19.16 6.09 1.39
C GLY A 161 -18.12 5.57 0.40
N ILE A 162 -17.13 6.41 0.04
CA ILE A 162 -16.01 6.01 -0.83
C ILE A 162 -15.21 4.87 -0.18
N ASP A 163 -14.88 5.00 1.12
CA ASP A 163 -14.19 3.95 1.89
C ASP A 163 -14.94 2.62 1.83
N LYS A 164 -16.27 2.65 1.98
CA LYS A 164 -17.10 1.45 1.88
C LYS A 164 -17.10 0.86 0.48
N VAL A 165 -17.08 1.67 -0.58
CA VAL A 165 -16.95 1.16 -1.95
C VAL A 165 -15.59 0.49 -2.16
N ALA A 166 -14.52 1.13 -1.70
CA ALA A 166 -13.16 0.59 -1.78
C ALA A 166 -13.06 -0.77 -1.09
N ASP A 167 -13.51 -0.88 0.16
CA ASP A 167 -13.49 -2.11 0.94
C ASP A 167 -14.31 -3.24 0.28
N ASN A 168 -15.46 -2.91 -0.33
CA ASN A 168 -16.28 -3.91 -1.02
C ASN A 168 -15.64 -4.43 -2.32
N CYS A 169 -14.78 -3.62 -2.96
CA CYS A 169 -14.19 -3.95 -4.26
C CYS A 169 -12.78 -4.55 -4.15
N VAL A 170 -12.06 -4.29 -3.06
CA VAL A 170 -10.72 -4.85 -2.82
C VAL A 170 -10.75 -6.35 -2.56
N GLU A 171 -11.79 -6.85 -1.89
CA GLU A 171 -11.98 -8.29 -1.63
C GLU A 171 -12.17 -9.11 -2.91
N ASN A 172 -12.70 -8.49 -3.97
CA ASN A 172 -12.96 -9.14 -5.26
C ASN A 172 -11.77 -9.13 -6.23
N SER A 173 -10.73 -8.32 -5.96
CA SER A 173 -9.69 -7.99 -6.94
C SER A 173 -8.27 -8.32 -6.49
N LEU A 174 -8.01 -8.57 -5.20
CA LEU A 174 -6.66 -8.90 -4.69
C LEU A 174 -6.54 -10.29 -4.08
N ALA A 175 -7.59 -11.13 -4.16
CA ALA A 175 -7.62 -12.49 -3.62
C ALA A 175 -6.84 -13.54 -4.45
N THR A 176 -6.31 -13.19 -5.63
CA THR A 176 -5.48 -14.09 -6.43
C THR A 176 -4.00 -13.76 -6.29
N LYS A 177 -3.33 -14.37 -5.30
CA LYS A 177 -1.92 -14.72 -5.47
C LYS A 177 -1.83 -16.24 -5.68
N PRO A 178 -1.08 -16.74 -6.68
CA PRO A 178 -0.88 -18.17 -6.85
C PRO A 178 -0.22 -18.76 -5.61
N THR A 179 -0.72 -19.92 -5.18
CA THR A 179 -0.02 -20.82 -4.27
C THR A 179 1.41 -21.02 -4.78
N PRO A 180 2.45 -20.89 -3.95
CA PRO A 180 3.78 -21.34 -4.32
C PRO A 180 3.68 -22.84 -4.57
N THR A 181 3.86 -23.28 -5.81
CA THR A 181 4.11 -24.68 -6.11
C THR A 181 5.40 -25.06 -5.39
N GLN A 182 5.28 -25.90 -4.35
CA GLN A 182 6.42 -26.62 -3.78
C GLN A 182 6.97 -27.62 -4.78
#